data_AF-A0A949T5G7-F1
#
_entry.id   AF-A0A949T5G7-F1
#
_cell.length_a   1.000
_cell.length_b   1.000
_cell.length_c   1.000
_cell.angle_alpha   90.00
_cell.angle_beta   90.00
_cell.angle_gamma   90.00
#
_symmetry.space_group_name_H-M   'P 1'
#
loop_
_entity.id
_entity.type
_entity.pdbx_description
1 polymer ?
#
loop_
_entity_poly.entity_id
_entity_poly.type
_entity_poly.pdbx_seq_one_letter_code
_entity_poly.pdbx_strand_id
1 'polypeptide(L)'
;MVIATSLKATNCAQNLGKATESILHNSFYIAKQKLELSRKAYKQLIKEWGWEKEDKKYLKVAKTFEKFSPSDLAEIEPNTLFLLSNQSKKYAAVIEQLLDMGSITQAKVRELIKQQRKPKPFKPEKPSIWKMARDGRRYCQVPPIHDETTGVALQNMMDEEGKSAQQIIAEAVLLRQAMKEGRLNVNFESENQATQEIQVSKVEVVERNEYSDNQNEPSLEIDNSEATGDYAIFSDDIIFNPTTNQETVEFLSEQLFVAVENLSYLSKKEVKEVEELVASIINFCNSQPVSQQWNALAEITRRNSKALMVVIGYSGKEHSEWFFNLNQLLADAALDNPEELEWVDKRLRSEALSLIAAR
;
A
#
# COMPACT_ATOMS: atom_id res chain seq x y z
N MET A 1 -48.45 -21.30 -3.38
CA MET A 1 -47.16 -22.02 -3.45
C MET A 1 -46.02 -21.06 -3.03
N VAL A 2 -45.99 -20.62 -1.77
CA VAL A 2 -45.05 -19.58 -1.27
C VAL A 2 -44.25 -20.05 -0.03
N ILE A 3 -44.53 -21.25 0.48
CA ILE A 3 -43.98 -21.72 1.77
C ILE A 3 -42.59 -22.37 1.62
N ALA A 4 -42.25 -22.90 0.44
CA ALA A 4 -40.99 -23.64 0.22
C ALA A 4 -39.74 -22.74 0.12
N THR A 5 -39.88 -21.48 -0.26
CA THR A 5 -38.75 -20.53 -0.36
C THR A 5 -38.35 -19.95 1.00
N SER A 6 -39.29 -19.84 1.94
CA SER A 6 -39.04 -19.29 3.29
C SER A 6 -38.19 -20.22 4.16
N LEU A 7 -38.43 -21.53 4.11
CA LEU A 7 -37.70 -22.54 4.91
C LEU A 7 -36.23 -22.74 4.50
N LYS A 8 -35.92 -22.56 3.20
CA LYS A 8 -34.54 -22.71 2.68
C LYS A 8 -33.67 -21.49 3.05
N ALA A 9 -34.26 -20.29 3.06
CA ALA A 9 -33.59 -19.06 3.46
C ALA A 9 -33.31 -18.99 4.98
N THR A 10 -34.23 -19.49 5.82
CA THR A 10 -34.01 -19.57 7.27
C THR A 10 -32.82 -20.46 7.64
N ASN A 11 -32.59 -21.56 6.91
CA ASN A 11 -31.43 -22.43 7.15
C ASN A 11 -30.10 -21.75 6.78
N CYS A 12 -30.05 -21.00 5.67
CA CYS A 12 -28.82 -20.31 5.26
C CYS A 12 -28.43 -19.17 6.22
N ALA A 13 -29.40 -18.34 6.63
CA ALA A 13 -29.13 -17.24 7.56
C ALA A 13 -28.72 -17.76 8.95
N GLN A 14 -29.38 -18.80 9.46
CA GLN A 14 -29.02 -19.43 10.73
C GLN A 14 -27.64 -20.11 10.68
N ASN A 15 -27.27 -20.73 9.55
CA ASN A 15 -25.94 -21.30 9.37
C ASN A 15 -24.85 -20.22 9.33
N LEU A 16 -25.15 -19.06 8.77
CA LEU A 16 -24.22 -17.94 8.73
C LEU A 16 -23.97 -17.37 10.13
N GLY A 17 -25.02 -17.20 10.94
CA GLY A 17 -24.86 -16.72 12.30
C GLY A 17 -24.07 -17.70 13.19
N LYS A 18 -24.33 -18.99 13.07
CA LYS A 18 -23.52 -20.04 13.73
C LYS A 18 -22.06 -20.02 13.29
N ALA A 19 -21.78 -19.72 12.02
CA ALA A 19 -20.41 -19.58 11.52
C ALA A 19 -19.72 -18.36 12.15
N THR A 20 -20.41 -17.22 12.24
CA THR A 20 -19.89 -16.01 12.90
C THR A 20 -19.60 -16.26 14.38
N GLU A 21 -20.53 -16.88 15.12
CA GLU A 21 -20.32 -17.28 16.51
C GLU A 21 -19.12 -18.21 16.65
N SER A 22 -18.99 -19.21 15.77
CA SER A 22 -17.87 -20.16 15.78
C SER A 22 -16.53 -19.44 15.55
N ILE A 23 -16.49 -18.47 14.64
CA ILE A 23 -15.30 -17.64 14.39
C ILE A 23 -14.93 -16.86 15.65
N LEU A 24 -15.90 -16.23 16.30
CA LEU A 24 -15.69 -15.46 17.54
C LEU A 24 -15.20 -16.34 18.69
N HIS A 25 -15.83 -17.50 18.89
CA HIS A 25 -15.40 -18.48 19.88
C HIS A 25 -13.96 -18.93 19.64
N ASN A 26 -13.61 -19.28 18.41
CA ASN A 26 -12.24 -19.68 18.05
C ASN A 26 -11.26 -18.52 18.23
N SER A 27 -11.64 -17.31 17.84
CA SER A 27 -10.85 -16.09 18.05
C SER A 27 -10.52 -15.86 19.52
N PHE A 28 -11.53 -15.89 20.39
CA PHE A 28 -11.35 -15.69 21.83
C PHE A 28 -10.56 -16.84 22.46
N TYR A 29 -10.79 -18.08 22.00
CA TYR A 29 -10.01 -19.23 22.45
C TYR A 29 -8.53 -19.10 22.10
N ILE A 30 -8.19 -18.74 20.85
CA ILE A 30 -6.81 -18.53 20.41
C ILE A 30 -6.15 -17.40 21.20
N ALA A 31 -6.86 -16.30 21.44
CA ALA A 31 -6.36 -15.20 22.25
C ALA A 31 -6.07 -15.64 23.69
N LYS A 32 -6.97 -16.43 24.30
CA LYS A 32 -6.77 -17.03 25.63
C LYS A 32 -5.55 -17.94 25.66
N GLN A 33 -5.41 -18.85 24.69
CA GLN A 33 -4.24 -19.73 24.58
C GLN A 33 -2.94 -18.94 24.46
N LYS A 34 -2.95 -17.83 23.71
CA LYS A 34 -1.78 -16.96 23.56
C LYS A 34 -1.37 -16.27 24.87
N LEU A 35 -2.31 -15.99 25.76
CA LEU A 35 -2.06 -15.39 27.08
C LEU A 35 -1.57 -16.44 28.10
N GLU A 36 -2.13 -17.65 28.07
CA GLU A 36 -1.84 -18.71 29.05
C GLU A 36 -0.57 -19.51 28.71
N LEU A 37 -0.24 -19.66 27.43
CA LEU A 37 0.90 -20.47 26.99
C LEU A 37 2.16 -19.64 26.79
N SER A 38 3.31 -20.26 27.05
CA SER A 38 4.59 -19.69 26.62
C SER A 38 4.63 -19.53 25.09
N ARG A 39 5.41 -18.55 24.60
CA ARG A 39 5.59 -18.29 23.15
C ARG A 39 5.96 -19.54 22.35
N LYS A 40 6.77 -20.45 22.93
CA LYS A 40 7.16 -21.72 22.28
C LYS A 40 5.98 -22.69 22.21
N ALA A 41 5.26 -22.86 23.32
CA ALA A 41 4.10 -23.74 23.40
C ALA A 41 2.94 -23.27 22.50
N TYR A 42 2.67 -21.96 22.46
CA TYR A 42 1.67 -21.39 21.55
C TYR A 42 2.02 -21.62 20.08
N LYS A 43 3.28 -21.37 19.69
CA LYS A 43 3.72 -21.63 18.31
C LYS A 43 3.59 -23.10 17.92
N GLN A 44 3.91 -24.00 18.84
CA GLN A 44 3.75 -25.43 18.63
C GLN A 44 2.27 -25.82 18.45
N LEU A 45 1.37 -25.28 19.28
CA LEU A 45 -0.07 -25.51 19.20
C LEU A 45 -0.65 -25.03 17.85
N ILE A 46 -0.32 -23.81 17.43
CA ILE A 46 -0.77 -23.26 16.13
C ILE A 46 -0.26 -24.11 14.96
N LYS A 47 0.98 -24.63 15.06
CA LYS A 47 1.56 -25.53 14.08
C LYS A 47 0.84 -26.88 14.03
N GLU A 48 0.49 -27.44 15.18
CA GLU A 48 -0.28 -28.70 15.28
C GLU A 48 -1.67 -28.60 14.65
N TRP A 49 -2.31 -27.43 14.74
CA TRP A 49 -3.58 -27.18 14.07
C TRP A 49 -3.44 -26.84 12.59
N GLY A 50 -2.22 -26.61 12.09
CA GLY A 50 -1.96 -26.17 10.71
C GLY A 50 -2.36 -24.72 10.44
N TRP A 51 -2.44 -23.87 11.47
CA TRP A 51 -2.96 -22.49 11.39
C TRP A 51 -1.84 -21.44 11.33
N GLU A 52 -0.67 -21.82 10.83
CA GLU A 52 0.46 -20.90 10.71
C GLU A 52 0.08 -19.70 9.84
N LYS A 53 0.26 -18.48 10.36
CA LYS A 53 -0.09 -17.18 9.73
C LYS A 53 -1.59 -16.85 9.73
N GLU A 54 -2.48 -17.82 9.88
CA GLU A 54 -3.92 -17.57 9.99
C GLU A 54 -4.32 -17.07 11.37
N ASP A 55 -3.64 -17.55 12.40
CA ASP A 55 -3.83 -17.17 13.80
C ASP A 55 -3.87 -15.64 14.01
N LYS A 56 -3.02 -14.90 13.28
CA LYS A 56 -2.98 -13.43 13.30
C LYS A 56 -4.33 -12.78 12.98
N LYS A 57 -5.10 -13.33 12.04
CA LYS A 57 -6.43 -12.78 11.67
C LYS A 57 -7.42 -12.97 12.81
N TYR A 58 -7.44 -14.15 13.41
CA TYR A 58 -8.32 -14.47 14.52
C TYR A 58 -7.96 -13.69 15.80
N LEU A 59 -6.67 -13.46 16.04
CA LEU A 59 -6.20 -12.59 17.13
C LEU A 59 -6.64 -11.13 16.95
N LYS A 60 -6.67 -10.61 15.71
CA LYS A 60 -7.21 -9.27 15.44
C LYS A 60 -8.70 -9.20 15.74
N VAL A 61 -9.47 -10.21 15.32
CA VAL A 61 -10.91 -10.32 15.64
C VAL A 61 -11.10 -10.33 17.15
N ALA A 62 -10.35 -11.18 17.87
CA ALA A 62 -10.45 -11.28 19.33
C ALA A 62 -10.17 -9.94 20.02
N LYS A 63 -9.10 -9.24 19.61
CA LYS A 63 -8.74 -7.94 20.16
C LYS A 63 -9.77 -6.85 19.83
N THR A 64 -10.32 -6.86 18.63
CA THR A 64 -11.28 -5.84 18.18
C THR A 64 -12.61 -5.97 18.89
N PHE A 65 -13.04 -7.21 19.14
CA PHE A 65 -14.35 -7.50 19.71
C PHE A 65 -14.29 -8.03 21.15
N GLU A 66 -13.21 -7.75 21.90
CA GLU A 66 -12.98 -8.25 23.26
C GLU A 66 -14.10 -7.88 24.25
N LYS A 67 -14.84 -6.80 23.96
CA LYS A 67 -15.93 -6.28 24.78
C LYS A 67 -17.31 -6.88 24.43
N PHE A 68 -17.38 -7.72 23.41
CA PHE A 68 -18.63 -8.34 22.95
C PHE A 68 -18.65 -9.82 23.32
N SER A 69 -19.83 -10.34 23.61
CA SER A 69 -20.06 -11.78 23.61
C SER A 69 -20.21 -12.30 22.17
N PRO A 70 -19.86 -13.57 21.87
CA PRO A 70 -20.06 -14.14 20.53
C PRO A 70 -21.49 -14.01 20.01
N SER A 71 -22.48 -14.13 20.90
CA SER A 71 -23.91 -13.99 20.59
C SER A 71 -24.31 -12.57 20.17
N ASP A 72 -23.64 -11.53 20.69
CA ASP A 72 -23.99 -10.14 20.37
C ASP A 72 -23.77 -9.81 18.88
N LEU A 73 -22.82 -10.52 18.25
CA LEU A 73 -22.39 -10.30 16.88
C LEU A 73 -22.85 -11.42 15.93
N ALA A 74 -23.67 -12.36 16.40
CA ALA A 74 -24.11 -13.52 15.62
C ALA A 74 -24.85 -13.13 14.33
N GLU A 75 -25.54 -11.99 14.30
CA GLU A 75 -26.25 -11.50 13.12
C GLU A 75 -25.37 -10.68 12.15
N ILE A 76 -24.05 -10.66 12.37
CA ILE A 76 -23.08 -10.04 11.46
C ILE A 76 -22.48 -11.11 10.54
N GLU A 77 -22.23 -10.77 9.29
CA GLU A 77 -21.59 -11.70 8.35
C GLU A 77 -20.08 -11.87 8.69
N PRO A 78 -19.51 -13.08 8.52
CA PRO A 78 -18.08 -13.32 8.77
C PRO A 78 -17.14 -12.34 8.05
N ASN A 79 -17.44 -12.01 6.79
CA ASN A 79 -16.64 -11.06 6.02
C ASN A 79 -16.63 -9.66 6.64
N THR A 80 -17.76 -9.25 7.24
CA THR A 80 -17.87 -7.94 7.89
C THR A 80 -17.09 -7.94 9.21
N LEU A 81 -17.11 -9.05 9.94
CA LEU A 81 -16.28 -9.24 11.13
C LEU A 81 -14.78 -9.09 10.81
N PHE A 82 -14.32 -9.75 9.74
CA PHE A 82 -12.94 -9.62 9.28
C PHE A 82 -12.62 -8.23 8.74
N LEU A 83 -13.55 -7.56 8.03
CA LEU A 83 -13.36 -6.20 7.55
C LEU A 83 -13.14 -5.22 8.71
N LEU A 84 -14.04 -5.25 9.69
CA LEU A 84 -13.98 -4.38 10.87
C LEU A 84 -12.72 -4.63 11.68
N SER A 85 -12.34 -5.89 11.90
CA SER A 85 -11.14 -6.21 12.67
C SER A 85 -9.83 -5.90 11.94
N ASN A 86 -9.76 -6.10 10.62
CA ASN A 86 -8.58 -5.78 9.84
C ASN A 86 -8.35 -4.27 9.69
N GLN A 87 -9.44 -3.49 9.66
CA GLN A 87 -9.42 -2.03 9.54
C GLN A 87 -9.94 -1.34 10.81
N SER A 88 -9.60 -1.88 11.98
CA SER A 88 -10.20 -1.47 13.27
C SER A 88 -10.04 0.01 13.59
N LYS A 89 -8.91 0.62 13.22
CA LYS A 89 -8.68 2.07 13.38
C LYS A 89 -9.62 2.91 12.53
N LYS A 90 -9.77 2.53 11.26
CA LYS A 90 -10.67 3.20 10.32
C LYS A 90 -12.12 3.09 10.78
N TYR A 91 -12.53 1.94 11.32
CA TYR A 91 -13.89 1.69 11.78
C TYR A 91 -14.06 1.78 13.31
N ALA A 92 -13.14 2.44 14.02
CA ALA A 92 -13.15 2.50 15.49
C ALA A 92 -14.47 3.09 16.01
N ALA A 93 -14.91 4.20 15.41
CA ALA A 93 -16.20 4.82 15.74
C ALA A 93 -17.41 3.92 15.47
N VAL A 94 -17.34 3.07 14.44
CA VAL A 94 -18.41 2.08 14.17
C VAL A 94 -18.42 1.04 15.28
N ILE A 95 -17.27 0.48 15.63
CA ILE A 95 -17.11 -0.54 16.67
C ILE A 95 -17.57 -0.03 18.04
N GLU A 96 -17.21 1.21 18.39
CA GLU A 96 -17.67 1.85 19.63
C GLU A 96 -19.19 2.01 19.66
N GLN A 97 -19.80 2.47 18.55
CA GLN A 97 -21.26 2.57 18.45
C GLN A 97 -21.97 1.21 18.54
N LEU A 98 -21.31 0.11 18.16
CA LEU A 98 -21.88 -1.22 18.33
C LEU A 98 -22.06 -1.58 19.81
N LEU A 99 -21.24 -1.06 20.73
CA LEU A 99 -21.33 -1.37 22.17
C LEU A 99 -22.61 -0.83 22.80
N ASP A 100 -23.07 0.33 22.34
CA ASP A 100 -24.27 0.99 22.87
C ASP A 100 -25.57 0.49 22.23
N MET A 101 -25.48 -0.41 21.24
CA MET A 101 -26.64 -0.97 20.54
C MET A 101 -27.15 -2.25 21.23
N GLY A 102 -28.43 -2.25 21.60
CA GLY A 102 -29.07 -3.45 22.17
C GLY A 102 -29.33 -4.60 21.18
N SER A 103 -29.20 -4.37 19.86
CA SER A 103 -29.31 -5.42 18.84
C SER A 103 -28.48 -5.03 17.62
N ILE A 104 -27.44 -5.82 17.35
CA ILE A 104 -26.46 -5.58 16.29
C ILE A 104 -26.79 -6.51 15.13
N THR A 105 -27.20 -5.92 14.00
CA THR A 105 -27.55 -6.66 12.78
C THR A 105 -26.65 -6.25 11.62
N GLN A 106 -26.44 -7.13 10.64
CA GLN A 106 -25.64 -6.83 9.45
C GLN A 106 -26.08 -5.54 8.74
N ALA A 107 -27.38 -5.28 8.66
CA ALA A 107 -27.92 -4.07 8.01
C ALA A 107 -27.45 -2.79 8.73
N LYS A 108 -27.57 -2.76 10.06
CA LYS A 108 -27.14 -1.61 10.88
C LYS A 108 -25.64 -1.37 10.76
N VAL A 109 -24.84 -2.43 10.79
CA VAL A 109 -23.38 -2.32 10.65
C VAL A 109 -23.01 -1.72 9.29
N ARG A 110 -23.66 -2.15 8.21
CA ARG A 110 -23.44 -1.58 6.86
C ARG A 110 -23.83 -0.10 6.78
N GLU A 111 -24.93 0.29 7.43
CA GLU A 111 -25.34 1.69 7.51
C GLU A 111 -24.31 2.55 8.26
N LEU A 112 -23.81 2.08 9.41
CA LEU A 112 -22.77 2.77 10.17
C LEU A 112 -21.48 2.93 9.36
N ILE A 113 -21.05 1.86 8.68
CA ILE A 113 -19.89 1.90 7.76
C ILE A 113 -20.12 2.95 6.67
N LYS A 114 -21.32 3.03 6.09
CA LYS A 114 -21.66 3.99 5.04
C LYS A 114 -21.65 5.43 5.55
N GLN A 115 -22.19 5.67 6.74
CA GLN A 115 -22.20 6.99 7.38
C GLN A 115 -20.79 7.50 7.67
N GLN A 116 -19.86 6.60 7.98
CA GLN A 116 -18.46 6.96 8.25
C GLN A 116 -17.64 7.24 6.98
N ARG A 117 -18.12 6.88 5.78
CA ARG A 117 -17.42 7.17 4.52
C ARG A 117 -17.43 8.68 4.29
N LYS A 118 -16.27 9.33 4.52
CA LYS A 118 -16.05 10.71 4.07
C LYS A 118 -16.21 10.76 2.55
N PRO A 119 -17.08 11.61 1.97
CA PRO A 119 -17.15 11.79 0.53
C PRO A 119 -15.77 12.25 0.05
N LYS A 120 -15.18 11.49 -0.88
CA LYS A 120 -13.88 11.84 -1.46
C LYS A 120 -14.04 13.19 -2.16
N PRO A 121 -13.25 14.23 -1.81
CA PRO A 121 -13.39 15.51 -2.47
C PRO A 121 -13.06 15.32 -3.95
N PHE A 122 -14.02 15.66 -4.81
CA PHE A 122 -13.83 15.69 -6.26
C PHE A 122 -12.79 16.77 -6.56
N LYS A 123 -11.54 16.35 -6.81
CA LYS A 123 -10.53 17.25 -7.36
C LYS A 123 -10.65 17.17 -8.88
N PRO A 124 -11.00 18.27 -9.59
CA PRO A 124 -10.80 18.33 -11.02
C PRO A 124 -9.28 18.37 -11.26
N GLU A 125 -8.65 17.20 -11.34
CA GLU A 125 -7.27 17.10 -11.79
C GLU A 125 -7.22 17.51 -13.26
N LYS A 126 -6.33 18.45 -13.59
CA LYS A 126 -5.96 18.67 -14.99
C LYS A 126 -5.57 17.31 -15.57
N PRO A 127 -6.14 16.88 -16.72
CA PRO A 127 -5.85 15.57 -17.27
C PRO A 127 -4.34 15.45 -17.49
N SER A 128 -3.70 14.55 -16.74
CA SER A 128 -2.29 14.21 -16.89
C SER A 128 -2.19 12.92 -17.69
N ILE A 129 -1.47 12.98 -18.80
CA ILE A 129 -1.12 11.81 -19.61
C ILE A 129 0.10 11.06 -19.05
N TRP A 130 0.71 11.54 -17.96
CA TRP A 130 1.89 10.90 -17.36
C TRP A 130 1.49 9.76 -16.43
N LYS A 131 2.11 8.60 -16.65
CA LYS A 131 1.98 7.40 -15.82
C LYS A 131 3.36 6.93 -15.35
N MET A 132 3.37 6.15 -14.28
CA MET A 132 4.56 5.47 -13.76
C MET A 132 4.53 4.01 -14.18
N ALA A 133 5.61 3.52 -14.78
CA ALA A 133 5.80 2.11 -15.08
C ALA A 133 6.26 1.35 -13.82
N ARG A 134 6.16 0.01 -13.86
CA ARG A 134 6.53 -0.87 -12.74
C ARG A 134 8.01 -0.75 -12.34
N ASP A 135 8.85 -0.29 -13.26
CA ASP A 135 10.29 -0.06 -13.08
C ASP A 135 10.62 1.35 -12.52
N GLY A 136 9.60 2.15 -12.20
CA GLY A 136 9.77 3.52 -11.70
C GLY A 136 10.01 4.57 -12.79
N ARG A 137 10.01 4.20 -14.08
CA ARG A 137 10.14 5.18 -15.18
C ARG A 137 8.80 5.85 -15.47
N ARG A 138 8.86 7.12 -15.89
CA ARG A 138 7.67 7.83 -16.40
C ARG A 138 7.48 7.52 -17.87
N TYR A 139 6.24 7.22 -18.25
CA TYR A 139 5.83 7.15 -19.65
C TYR A 139 4.56 7.97 -19.85
N CYS A 140 4.36 8.48 -21.06
CA CYS A 140 3.09 9.08 -21.42
C CYS A 140 2.15 8.02 -21.97
N GLN A 141 0.89 8.04 -21.52
CA GLN A 141 -0.19 7.25 -22.07
C GLN A 141 -1.24 8.23 -22.61
N VAL A 142 -1.33 8.32 -23.93
CA VAL A 142 -2.38 9.09 -24.60
C VAL A 142 -3.68 8.26 -24.50
N PRO A 143 -4.79 8.83 -24.02
CA PRO A 143 -6.08 8.16 -24.04
C PRO A 143 -6.48 7.72 -25.46
N PRO A 144 -7.45 6.80 -25.61
CA PRO A 144 -7.98 6.43 -26.92
C PRO A 144 -8.42 7.67 -27.71
N ILE A 145 -7.97 7.75 -28.96
CA ILE A 145 -8.38 8.78 -29.91
C ILE A 145 -9.62 8.24 -30.63
N HIS A 146 -10.78 8.81 -30.34
CA HIS A 146 -12.05 8.42 -30.96
C HIS A 146 -12.37 9.17 -32.26
N ASP A 147 -11.48 10.07 -32.70
CA ASP A 147 -11.61 10.77 -33.97
C ASP A 147 -11.05 9.89 -35.11
N GLU A 148 -11.96 9.42 -35.95
CA GLU A 148 -11.67 8.53 -37.09
C GLU A 148 -10.69 9.17 -38.07
N THR A 149 -10.85 10.47 -38.35
CA THR A 149 -10.03 11.17 -39.34
C THR A 149 -8.55 11.22 -38.93
N THR A 150 -8.27 11.53 -37.66
CA THR A 150 -6.92 11.46 -37.09
C THR A 150 -6.35 10.03 -37.14
N GLY A 151 -7.17 9.02 -36.85
CA GLY A 151 -6.76 7.61 -36.90
C GLY A 151 -6.33 7.18 -38.30
N VAL A 152 -7.14 7.49 -39.32
CA VAL A 152 -6.84 7.19 -40.73
C VAL A 152 -5.58 7.92 -41.20
N ALA A 153 -5.46 9.21 -40.89
CA ALA A 153 -4.28 9.99 -41.27
C ALA A 153 -2.99 9.41 -40.64
N LEU A 154 -3.05 9.02 -39.36
CA LEU A 154 -1.91 8.40 -38.68
C LEU A 154 -1.53 7.05 -39.28
N GLN A 155 -2.52 6.23 -39.63
CA GLN A 155 -2.28 4.94 -40.28
C GLN A 155 -1.63 5.11 -41.66
N ASN A 156 -2.13 6.03 -42.49
CA ASN A 156 -1.53 6.31 -43.80
C ASN A 156 -0.07 6.77 -43.67
N MET A 157 0.25 7.66 -42.71
CA MET A 157 1.63 8.07 -42.44
C MET A 157 2.52 6.89 -42.00
N MET A 158 1.99 5.94 -41.23
CA MET A 158 2.73 4.73 -40.86
C MET A 158 3.03 3.85 -42.08
N ASP A 159 2.04 3.67 -42.95
CA ASP A 159 2.14 2.81 -44.14
C ASP A 159 3.04 3.41 -45.22
N GLU A 160 2.98 4.73 -45.43
CA GLU A 160 3.77 5.44 -46.43
C GLU A 160 5.23 5.66 -45.99
N GLU A 161 5.46 6.02 -44.72
CA GLU A 161 6.79 6.37 -44.23
C GLU A 161 7.53 5.20 -43.58
N GLY A 162 6.85 4.08 -43.33
CA GLY A 162 7.40 2.93 -42.61
C GLY A 162 7.77 3.25 -41.15
N LYS A 163 7.19 4.31 -40.57
CA LYS A 163 7.43 4.75 -39.19
C LYS A 163 6.38 4.19 -38.25
N SER A 164 6.74 4.05 -36.98
CA SER A 164 5.77 3.77 -35.92
C SER A 164 4.96 5.02 -35.58
N ALA A 165 3.74 4.83 -35.08
CA ALA A 165 2.91 5.91 -34.53
C ALA A 165 3.66 6.79 -33.52
N GLN A 166 4.51 6.19 -32.67
CA GLN A 166 5.28 6.91 -31.67
C GLN A 166 6.29 7.88 -32.31
N GLN A 167 6.95 7.48 -33.40
CA GLN A 167 7.90 8.34 -34.12
C GLN A 167 7.17 9.49 -34.81
N ILE A 168 6.05 9.20 -35.48
CA ILE A 168 5.23 10.22 -36.14
C ILE A 168 4.72 11.23 -35.11
N ILE A 169 4.21 10.78 -33.96
CA ILE A 169 3.76 11.65 -32.87
C ILE A 169 4.93 12.49 -32.32
N ALA A 170 6.12 11.91 -32.14
CA ALA A 170 7.29 12.63 -31.66
C ALA A 170 7.68 13.77 -32.62
N GLU A 171 7.71 13.50 -33.92
CA GLU A 171 7.98 14.50 -34.95
C GLU A 171 6.91 15.60 -34.99
N ALA A 172 5.62 15.22 -34.93
CA ALA A 172 4.52 16.18 -34.89
C ALA A 172 4.56 17.09 -33.65
N VAL A 173 4.95 16.55 -32.49
CA VAL A 173 5.14 17.35 -31.26
C VAL A 173 6.29 18.34 -31.42
N LEU A 174 7.42 17.91 -32.00
CA LEU A 174 8.58 18.79 -32.27
C LEU A 174 8.20 19.90 -33.26
N LEU A 175 7.49 19.56 -34.34
CA LEU A 175 7.01 20.54 -35.32
C LEU A 175 6.09 21.57 -34.66
N ARG A 176 5.14 21.11 -33.83
CA ARG A 176 4.22 22.00 -33.10
C ARG A 176 4.95 22.91 -32.11
N GLN A 177 6.03 22.45 -31.48
CA GLN A 177 6.87 23.30 -30.62
C GLN A 177 7.60 24.36 -31.45
N ALA A 178 8.23 23.95 -32.56
CA ALA A 178 8.93 24.86 -33.45
C ALA A 178 8.00 25.95 -34.04
N MET A 179 6.76 25.58 -34.40
CA MET A 179 5.72 26.53 -34.81
C MET A 179 5.42 27.55 -33.71
N LYS A 180 5.22 27.09 -32.47
CA LYS A 180 4.89 27.97 -31.34
C LYS A 180 6.02 28.92 -30.97
N GLU A 181 7.25 28.48 -31.15
CA GLU A 181 8.44 29.25 -30.78
C GLU A 181 8.97 30.11 -31.93
N GLY A 182 8.26 30.14 -33.07
CA GLY A 182 8.63 30.96 -34.23
C GLY A 182 9.94 30.52 -34.91
N ARG A 183 10.38 29.27 -34.69
CA ARG A 183 11.65 28.75 -35.25
C ARG A 183 11.53 28.24 -36.68
N LEU A 184 10.33 28.26 -37.25
CA LEU A 184 10.11 27.87 -38.64
C LEU A 184 10.33 29.08 -39.53
N ASN A 185 11.50 29.13 -40.18
CA ASN A 185 11.71 30.00 -41.33
C ASN A 185 11.00 29.36 -42.53
N VAL A 186 9.79 29.83 -42.82
CA VAL A 186 9.14 29.50 -44.08
C VAL A 186 9.81 30.35 -45.16
N ASN A 187 10.81 29.79 -45.83
CA ASN A 187 11.31 30.36 -47.09
C ASN A 187 10.18 30.23 -48.12
N PHE A 188 9.37 31.27 -48.25
CA PHE A 188 8.52 31.46 -49.43
C PHE A 188 9.37 32.05 -50.56
N GLU A 189 10.22 31.22 -51.16
CA GLU A 189 10.74 31.47 -52.50
C GLU A 189 10.11 30.45 -53.46
N SER A 190 8.92 30.84 -53.93
CA SER A 190 8.35 30.61 -55.26
C SER A 190 8.75 29.35 -56.04
N GLU A 191 7.79 28.44 -56.18
CA GLU A 191 7.37 28.00 -57.52
C GLU A 191 5.87 28.26 -57.67
N ASN A 192 5.56 29.39 -58.31
CA ASN A 192 4.30 29.58 -59.00
C ASN A 192 4.24 28.52 -60.11
N GLN A 193 3.43 27.47 -59.95
CA GLN A 193 2.87 26.75 -61.09
C GLN A 193 1.50 26.16 -60.76
N ALA A 194 0.54 26.63 -61.55
CA ALA A 194 -0.75 26.04 -61.87
C ALA A 194 -1.76 25.81 -60.73
N THR A 195 -2.65 26.80 -60.63
CA THR A 195 -4.07 26.64 -60.31
C THR A 195 -4.63 25.35 -60.92
N GLN A 196 -5.00 24.38 -60.09
CA GLN A 196 -5.98 23.37 -60.46
C GLN A 196 -7.13 23.41 -59.46
N GLU A 197 -8.31 23.56 -60.05
CA GLU A 197 -9.60 23.76 -59.43
C GLU A 197 -9.94 22.61 -58.48
N ILE A 198 -10.24 22.96 -57.22
CA ILE A 198 -10.90 22.07 -56.28
C ILE A 198 -12.34 21.91 -56.76
N GLN A 199 -12.62 20.82 -57.49
CA GLN A 199 -13.98 20.36 -57.72
C GLN A 199 -14.46 19.61 -56.47
N VAL A 200 -15.25 20.30 -55.65
CA VAL A 200 -16.05 19.67 -54.60
C VAL A 200 -17.16 18.88 -55.26
N SER A 201 -16.98 17.56 -55.36
CA SER A 201 -18.05 16.64 -55.75
C SER A 201 -19.07 16.55 -54.61
N LYS A 202 -20.23 17.15 -54.87
CA LYS A 202 -21.45 17.09 -54.06
C LYS A 202 -21.90 15.62 -53.96
N VAL A 203 -21.77 15.00 -52.79
CA VAL A 203 -22.34 13.68 -52.51
C VAL A 203 -23.70 13.85 -51.85
N GLU A 204 -24.68 13.18 -52.43
CA GLU A 204 -26.09 13.16 -52.06
C GLU A 204 -26.31 12.67 -50.63
N VAL A 205 -27.11 13.45 -49.91
CA VAL A 205 -27.73 13.08 -48.64
C VAL A 205 -28.81 12.04 -48.96
N VAL A 206 -28.61 10.81 -48.48
CA VAL A 206 -29.69 9.82 -48.38
C VAL A 206 -30.14 9.78 -46.93
N GLU A 207 -31.28 10.41 -46.66
CA GLU A 207 -32.11 10.14 -45.49
C GLU A 207 -32.59 8.68 -45.51
N ARG A 208 -32.40 7.98 -44.39
CA ARG A 208 -33.33 6.92 -44.00
C ARG A 208 -33.47 6.87 -42.47
N ASN A 209 -34.73 6.92 -42.07
CA ASN A 209 -35.29 7.11 -40.74
C ASN A 209 -34.86 6.10 -39.66
N GLU A 210 -34.79 6.66 -38.45
CA GLU A 210 -35.30 6.20 -37.16
C GLU A 210 -35.74 4.72 -37.04
N TYR A 211 -35.19 4.05 -36.03
CA TYR A 211 -36.02 3.42 -35.00
C TYR A 211 -35.29 3.46 -33.64
N SER A 212 -35.95 4.12 -32.69
CA SER A 212 -35.68 4.12 -31.26
C SER A 212 -36.14 2.78 -30.67
N ASP A 213 -35.31 2.13 -29.86
CA ASP A 213 -35.83 1.50 -28.64
C ASP A 213 -34.77 1.39 -27.54
N ASN A 214 -35.07 2.06 -26.44
CA ASN A 214 -34.39 1.94 -25.15
C ASN A 214 -34.87 0.65 -24.49
N GLN A 215 -33.97 -0.24 -24.05
CA GLN A 215 -34.13 -0.91 -22.75
C GLN A 215 -32.77 -1.12 -22.07
N ASN A 216 -32.70 -0.56 -20.86
CA ASN A 216 -31.66 -0.77 -19.87
C ASN A 216 -31.71 -2.21 -19.33
N GLU A 217 -30.58 -2.91 -19.36
CA GLU A 217 -30.24 -3.96 -18.39
C GLU A 217 -28.82 -3.70 -17.88
N PRO A 218 -28.60 -3.56 -16.55
CA PRO A 218 -27.26 -3.52 -16.00
C PRO A 218 -26.76 -4.95 -15.77
N SER A 219 -25.85 -5.41 -16.62
CA SER A 219 -25.04 -6.60 -16.38
C SER A 219 -24.00 -6.31 -15.30
N LEU A 220 -24.15 -6.96 -14.13
CA LEU A 220 -23.13 -7.00 -13.08
C LEU A 220 -22.01 -7.94 -13.50
N GLU A 221 -21.01 -7.42 -14.21
CA GLU A 221 -19.70 -8.05 -14.26
C GLU A 221 -18.95 -7.75 -12.96
N ILE A 222 -18.77 -8.80 -12.15
CA ILE A 222 -17.92 -8.76 -10.96
C ILE A 222 -16.47 -8.81 -11.45
N ASP A 223 -15.87 -7.63 -11.55
CA ASP A 223 -14.43 -7.49 -11.77
C ASP A 223 -13.68 -7.88 -10.48
N ASN A 224 -12.97 -9.00 -10.54
CA ASN A 224 -12.18 -9.57 -9.44
C ASN A 224 -10.72 -9.06 -9.46
N SER A 225 -10.47 -7.84 -9.93
CA SER A 225 -9.12 -7.27 -10.01
C SER A 225 -8.78 -6.26 -8.91
N GLU A 226 -9.12 -6.52 -7.64
CA GLU A 226 -8.56 -5.75 -6.52
C GLU A 226 -8.15 -6.68 -5.37
N ALA A 227 -7.05 -7.41 -5.59
CA ALA A 227 -6.32 -8.10 -4.52
C ALA A 227 -4.81 -7.84 -4.64
N THR A 228 -4.42 -6.60 -4.95
CA THR A 228 -3.03 -6.14 -4.79
C THR A 228 -3.02 -4.65 -4.54
N GLY A 229 -2.68 -4.24 -3.33
CA GLY A 229 -2.40 -2.84 -3.00
C GLY A 229 -3.32 -2.31 -1.92
N ASP A 230 -3.01 -2.66 -0.67
CA ASP A 230 -3.24 -1.78 0.48
C ASP A 230 -2.39 -2.31 1.64
N TYR A 231 -1.07 -2.29 1.44
CA TYR A 231 -0.13 -2.13 2.55
C TYR A 231 -0.13 -0.65 2.92
N ALA A 232 -1.23 -0.19 3.49
CA ALA A 232 -1.26 1.12 4.13
C ALA A 232 -0.27 1.06 5.29
N ILE A 233 0.82 1.82 5.13
CA ILE A 233 1.82 2.09 6.15
C ILE A 233 1.11 2.53 7.42
N PHE A 234 1.25 1.70 8.45
CA PHE A 234 0.76 1.96 9.79
C PHE A 234 1.62 3.06 10.41
N SER A 235 1.23 4.30 10.20
CA SER A 235 1.63 5.41 11.06
C SER A 235 0.40 5.81 11.87
N ASP A 236 0.19 5.12 13.00
CA ASP A 236 -0.62 5.68 14.08
C ASP A 236 0.29 6.01 15.24
N ASP A 237 0.13 7.24 15.70
CA ASP A 237 0.42 7.72 17.04
C ASP A 237 -0.47 6.99 18.09
N ILE A 238 -0.31 5.67 18.20
CA ILE A 238 -0.63 4.98 19.45
C ILE A 238 0.52 5.33 20.38
N ILE A 239 0.24 6.05 21.46
CA ILE A 239 1.16 6.22 22.59
C ILE A 239 1.32 4.82 23.22
N PHE A 240 2.15 3.99 22.61
CA PHE A 240 2.63 2.76 23.19
C PHE A 240 3.70 3.19 24.19
N ASN A 241 3.37 3.17 25.48
CA ASN A 241 4.36 3.29 26.54
C ASN A 241 4.87 1.87 26.83
N PRO A 242 5.99 1.43 26.24
CA PRO A 242 6.55 0.13 26.56
C PRO A 242 6.90 0.08 28.05
N THR A 243 6.46 -0.99 28.72
CA THR A 243 6.66 -1.20 30.16
C THR A 243 8.03 -1.79 30.48
N THR A 244 8.74 -2.32 29.48
CA THR A 244 10.09 -2.90 29.61
C THR A 244 10.99 -2.59 28.42
N ASN A 245 12.32 -2.62 28.61
CA ASN A 245 13.30 -2.44 27.54
C ASN A 245 13.12 -3.46 26.39
N GLN A 246 12.74 -4.70 26.71
CA GLN A 246 12.52 -5.75 25.71
C GLN A 246 11.31 -5.45 24.83
N GLU A 247 10.22 -4.95 25.40
CA GLU A 247 9.03 -4.55 24.64
C GLU A 247 9.33 -3.37 23.72
N THR A 248 10.16 -2.41 24.17
CA THR A 248 10.63 -1.30 23.32
C THR A 248 11.46 -1.82 22.14
N VAL A 249 12.38 -2.74 22.39
CA VAL A 249 13.21 -3.37 21.34
C VAL A 249 12.33 -4.10 20.32
N GLU A 250 11.37 -4.93 20.77
CA GLU A 250 10.46 -5.64 19.87
C GLU A 250 9.61 -4.67 19.04
N PHE A 251 9.05 -3.63 19.66
CA PHE A 251 8.25 -2.61 18.98
C PHE A 251 9.04 -1.85 17.91
N LEU A 252 10.20 -1.30 18.27
CA LEU A 252 11.07 -0.56 17.35
C LEU A 252 11.57 -1.47 16.21
N SER A 253 11.88 -2.73 16.53
CA SER A 253 12.26 -3.72 15.53
C SER A 253 11.13 -3.99 14.53
N GLU A 254 9.90 -4.21 14.99
CA GLU A 254 8.77 -4.44 14.09
C GLU A 254 8.51 -3.23 13.17
N GLN A 255 8.51 -2.01 13.72
CA GLN A 255 8.36 -0.77 12.96
C GLN A 255 9.47 -0.60 11.91
N LEU A 256 10.73 -0.86 12.30
CA LEU A 256 11.88 -0.75 11.40
C LEU A 256 11.77 -1.72 10.21
N PHE A 257 11.36 -2.97 10.44
CA PHE A 257 11.24 -3.94 9.36
C PHE A 257 10.09 -3.62 8.40
N VAL A 258 9.00 -3.03 8.90
CA VAL A 258 7.95 -2.47 8.02
C VAL A 258 8.50 -1.35 7.16
N ALA A 259 9.33 -0.46 7.71
CA ALA A 259 9.98 0.59 6.93
C ALA A 259 10.95 0.02 5.87
N VAL A 260 11.78 -0.97 6.25
CA VAL A 260 12.75 -1.62 5.35
C VAL A 260 12.06 -2.27 4.15
N GLU A 261 10.92 -2.93 4.35
CA GLU A 261 10.16 -3.57 3.26
C GLU A 261 9.55 -2.55 2.27
N ASN A 262 9.33 -1.32 2.71
CA ASN A 262 8.65 -0.27 1.94
C ASN A 262 9.57 0.82 1.37
N LEU A 263 10.90 0.74 1.58
CA LEU A 263 11.88 1.76 1.17
C LEU A 263 11.75 2.24 -0.28
N SER A 264 11.45 1.35 -1.21
CA SER A 264 11.37 1.67 -2.65
C SER A 264 10.13 2.48 -3.04
N TYR A 265 9.16 2.64 -2.12
CA TYR A 265 7.86 3.26 -2.39
C TYR A 265 7.54 4.45 -1.50
N LEU A 266 8.51 4.92 -0.69
CA LEU A 266 8.26 5.99 0.28
C LEU A 266 8.01 7.34 -0.42
N SER A 267 6.85 7.92 -0.13
CA SER A 267 6.52 9.32 -0.36
C SER A 267 7.29 10.22 0.60
N LYS A 268 7.31 11.54 0.33
CA LYS A 268 7.97 12.52 1.23
C LYS A 268 7.45 12.49 2.66
N LYS A 269 6.17 12.17 2.85
CA LYS A 269 5.55 12.05 4.19
C LYS A 269 6.10 10.83 4.92
N GLU A 270 6.17 9.70 4.22
CA GLU A 270 6.66 8.44 4.78
C GLU A 270 8.16 8.47 5.04
N VAL A 271 8.95 9.21 4.25
CA VAL A 271 10.36 9.49 4.56
C VAL A 271 10.51 10.17 5.93
N LYS A 272 9.68 11.17 6.23
CA LYS A 272 9.72 11.87 7.53
C LYS A 272 9.35 10.94 8.69
N GLU A 273 8.38 10.05 8.48
CA GLU A 273 7.98 9.03 9.48
C GLU A 273 9.11 8.03 9.74
N VAL A 274 9.89 7.66 8.70
CA VAL A 274 11.09 6.83 8.87
C VAL A 274 12.20 7.57 9.63
N GLU A 275 12.42 8.86 9.34
CA GLU A 275 13.37 9.69 10.09
C GLU A 275 12.99 9.79 11.59
N GLU A 276 11.70 9.99 11.90
CA GLU A 276 11.18 10.03 13.27
C GLU A 276 11.34 8.69 14.00
N LEU A 277 11.10 7.57 13.29
CA LEU A 277 11.35 6.23 13.81
C LEU A 277 12.83 6.00 14.10
N VAL A 278 13.71 6.40 13.18
CA VAL A 278 15.16 6.26 13.36
C VAL A 278 15.66 7.13 14.51
N ALA A 279 15.16 8.36 14.65
CA ALA A 279 15.45 9.20 15.81
C ALA A 279 15.03 8.52 17.12
N SER A 280 13.86 7.87 17.14
CA SER A 280 13.40 7.09 18.30
C SER A 280 14.32 5.91 18.63
N ILE A 281 14.81 5.20 17.61
CA ILE A 281 15.80 4.12 17.78
C ILE A 281 17.09 4.65 18.37
N ILE A 282 17.64 5.74 17.81
CA ILE A 282 18.89 6.34 18.29
C ILE A 282 18.75 6.83 19.73
N ASN A 283 17.65 7.51 20.05
CA ASN A 283 17.37 7.98 21.41
C ASN A 283 17.26 6.82 22.40
N PHE A 284 16.64 5.70 22.01
CA PHE A 284 16.59 4.49 22.82
C PHE A 284 17.97 3.86 23.01
N CYS A 285 18.79 3.77 21.96
CA CYS A 285 20.17 3.30 22.08
C CYS A 285 20.98 4.20 23.01
N ASN A 286 20.85 5.52 22.90
CA ASN A 286 21.57 6.48 23.75
C ASN A 286 21.12 6.45 25.21
N SER A 287 19.90 5.98 25.51
CA SER A 287 19.45 5.79 26.90
C SER A 287 20.02 4.52 27.54
N GLN A 288 20.63 3.62 26.75
CA GLN A 288 21.34 2.45 27.28
C GLN A 288 22.76 2.81 27.73
N PRO A 289 23.34 2.05 28.69
CA PRO A 289 24.77 2.14 29.00
C PRO A 289 25.62 2.01 27.74
N VAL A 290 26.76 2.72 27.67
CA VAL A 290 27.65 2.75 26.48
C VAL A 290 28.00 1.34 25.98
N SER A 291 28.29 0.41 26.89
CA SER A 291 28.61 -0.99 26.58
C SER A 291 27.44 -1.81 26.01
N GLN A 292 26.21 -1.31 26.11
CA GLN A 292 24.99 -1.98 25.64
C GLN A 292 24.37 -1.32 24.41
N GLN A 293 24.83 -0.13 24.00
CA GLN A 293 24.24 0.60 22.88
C GLN A 293 24.31 -0.19 21.57
N TRP A 294 25.45 -0.85 21.31
CA TRP A 294 25.60 -1.74 20.15
C TRP A 294 24.65 -2.93 20.23
N ASN A 295 24.56 -3.60 21.38
CA ASN A 295 23.68 -4.76 21.54
C ASN A 295 22.21 -4.39 21.34
N ALA A 296 21.76 -3.26 21.88
CA ALA A 296 20.40 -2.76 21.66
C ALA A 296 20.14 -2.48 20.18
N LEU A 297 21.08 -1.85 19.48
CA LEU A 297 20.97 -1.61 18.04
C LEU A 297 20.94 -2.92 17.23
N ALA A 298 21.82 -3.87 17.57
CA ALA A 298 21.92 -5.17 16.92
C ALA A 298 20.62 -5.99 17.11
N GLU A 299 20.00 -5.91 18.29
CA GLU A 299 18.71 -6.55 18.56
C GLU A 299 17.56 -5.89 17.78
N ILE A 300 17.47 -4.55 17.78
CA ILE A 300 16.44 -3.82 17.01
C ILE A 300 16.54 -4.14 15.52
N THR A 301 17.76 -4.11 14.98
CA THR A 301 18.03 -4.43 13.56
C THR A 301 17.98 -5.93 13.26
N ARG A 302 17.83 -6.80 14.29
CA ARG A 302 17.89 -8.27 14.18
C ARG A 302 19.13 -8.75 13.43
N ARG A 303 20.24 -8.05 13.60
CA ARG A 303 21.51 -8.30 12.88
C ARG A 303 21.31 -8.33 11.35
N ASN A 304 20.43 -7.49 10.84
CA ASN A 304 20.16 -7.38 9.41
C ASN A 304 20.88 -6.16 8.84
N SER A 305 21.81 -6.40 7.90
CA SER A 305 22.61 -5.36 7.23
C SER A 305 21.74 -4.25 6.62
N LYS A 306 20.63 -4.61 5.95
CA LYS A 306 19.75 -3.63 5.31
C LYS A 306 19.04 -2.76 6.34
N ALA A 307 18.55 -3.36 7.44
CA ALA A 307 17.91 -2.62 8.52
C ALA A 307 18.88 -1.62 9.17
N LEU A 308 20.14 -2.04 9.41
CA LEU A 308 21.18 -1.15 9.90
C LEU A 308 21.47 0.00 8.92
N MET A 309 21.52 -0.27 7.62
CA MET A 309 21.71 0.77 6.60
C MET A 309 20.55 1.76 6.54
N VAL A 310 19.32 1.36 6.88
CA VAL A 310 18.20 2.31 7.04
C VAL A 310 18.43 3.23 8.22
N VAL A 311 18.77 2.68 9.39
CA VAL A 311 19.05 3.50 10.59
C VAL A 311 20.16 4.50 10.31
N ILE A 312 21.20 4.09 9.59
CA ILE A 312 22.31 4.96 9.19
C ILE A 312 21.88 6.00 8.15
N GLY A 313 21.16 5.58 7.10
CA GLY A 313 20.80 6.45 5.99
C GLY A 313 19.79 7.54 6.37
N TYR A 314 18.98 7.28 7.39
CA TYR A 314 17.90 8.16 7.85
C TYR A 314 18.14 8.76 9.24
N SER A 315 19.36 8.70 9.78
CA SER A 315 19.70 9.32 11.08
C SER A 315 19.56 10.85 11.09
N GLY A 316 19.43 11.46 9.91
CA GLY A 316 19.31 12.91 9.76
C GLY A 316 20.57 13.65 10.21
N LYS A 317 20.50 14.98 10.21
CA LYS A 317 21.60 15.85 10.66
C LYS A 317 21.66 15.97 12.19
N GLU A 318 20.51 15.83 12.86
CA GLU A 318 20.40 16.00 14.31
C GLU A 318 21.10 14.89 15.09
N HIS A 319 21.29 13.72 14.48
CA HIS A 319 22.02 12.60 15.07
C HIS A 319 23.32 12.25 14.32
N SER A 320 23.91 13.20 13.58
CA SER A 320 25.16 12.95 12.84
C SER A 320 26.32 12.56 13.76
N GLU A 321 26.35 13.07 14.99
CA GLU A 321 27.36 12.69 16.01
C GLU A 321 27.27 11.22 16.38
N TRP A 322 26.05 10.66 16.43
CA TRP A 322 25.86 9.24 16.71
C TRP A 322 26.44 8.37 15.59
N PHE A 323 26.30 8.78 14.33
CA PHE A 323 26.92 8.10 13.20
C PHE A 323 28.46 8.11 13.29
N PHE A 324 29.08 9.22 13.70
CA PHE A 324 30.53 9.26 13.92
C PHE A 324 30.97 8.32 15.06
N ASN A 325 30.16 8.21 16.11
CA ASN A 325 30.42 7.32 17.23
C ASN A 325 30.12 5.84 16.92
N LEU A 326 29.34 5.54 15.88
CA LEU A 326 28.99 4.17 15.50
C LEU A 326 30.22 3.32 15.18
N ASN A 327 31.19 3.87 14.44
CA ASN A 327 32.44 3.16 14.14
C ASN A 327 33.21 2.80 15.43
N GLN A 328 33.13 3.67 16.44
CA GLN A 328 33.77 3.43 17.73
C GLN A 328 33.03 2.35 18.53
N LEU A 329 31.69 2.38 18.55
CA LEU A 329 30.85 1.35 19.17
C LEU A 329 31.06 -0.03 18.53
N LEU A 330 31.17 -0.07 17.20
CA LEU A 330 31.47 -1.28 16.44
C LEU A 330 32.87 -1.83 16.78
N ALA A 331 33.87 -0.95 16.87
CA ALA A 331 35.22 -1.33 17.22
C ALA A 331 35.30 -1.88 18.66
N ASP A 332 34.59 -1.25 19.60
CA ASP A 332 34.52 -1.71 20.99
C ASP A 332 33.82 -3.07 21.10
N ALA A 333 32.72 -3.28 20.38
CA ALA A 333 32.01 -4.56 20.35
C ALA A 333 32.85 -5.69 19.71
N ALA A 334 33.64 -5.37 18.69
CA ALA A 334 34.44 -6.34 17.96
C ALA A 334 35.76 -6.71 18.63
N LEU A 335 36.20 -5.96 19.66
CA LEU A 335 37.36 -6.33 20.48
C LEU A 335 37.15 -7.69 21.17
N ASP A 336 35.95 -7.92 21.69
CA ASP A 336 35.62 -9.16 22.41
C ASP A 336 35.11 -10.27 21.47
N ASN A 337 34.49 -9.91 20.35
CA ASN A 337 33.95 -10.87 19.39
C ASN A 337 33.92 -10.30 17.95
N PRO A 338 34.97 -10.50 17.13
CA PRO A 338 35.03 -9.96 15.77
C PRO A 338 33.97 -10.57 14.82
N GLU A 339 33.46 -11.77 15.13
CA GLU A 339 32.39 -12.42 14.35
C GLU A 339 31.06 -11.65 14.45
N GLU A 340 30.88 -10.82 15.49
CA GLU A 340 29.72 -9.93 15.64
C GLU A 340 29.56 -8.94 14.49
N LEU A 341 30.63 -8.66 13.74
CA LEU A 341 30.57 -7.75 12.59
C LEU A 341 30.23 -8.44 11.27
N GLU A 342 30.08 -9.77 11.22
CA GLU A 342 29.87 -10.51 9.96
C GLU A 342 28.62 -10.08 9.17
N TRP A 343 27.62 -9.56 9.86
CA TRP A 343 26.38 -9.07 9.25
C TRP A 343 26.41 -7.57 8.94
N VAL A 344 27.40 -6.84 9.43
CA VAL A 344 27.57 -5.39 9.19
C VAL A 344 28.11 -5.15 7.78
N ASP A 345 27.71 -4.06 7.14
CA ASP A 345 28.22 -3.70 5.80
C ASP A 345 29.76 -3.68 5.75
N LYS A 346 30.32 -4.12 4.62
CA LYS A 346 31.77 -4.29 4.45
C LYS A 346 32.54 -2.98 4.74
N ARG A 347 32.00 -1.83 4.33
CA ARG A 347 32.66 -0.54 4.53
C ARG A 347 32.75 -0.18 6.01
N LEU A 348 31.62 -0.23 6.72
CA LEU A 348 31.54 0.06 8.15
C LEU A 348 32.41 -0.91 8.96
N ARG A 349 32.39 -2.19 8.60
CA ARG A 349 33.26 -3.20 9.21
C ARG A 349 34.74 -2.86 9.03
N SER A 350 35.17 -2.49 7.83
CA SER A 350 36.57 -2.11 7.58
C SER A 350 36.99 -0.85 8.34
N GLU A 351 36.11 0.14 8.45
CA GLU A 351 36.35 1.35 9.24
C GLU A 351 36.51 1.00 10.74
N ALA A 352 35.61 0.19 11.30
CA ALA A 352 35.69 -0.27 12.69
C ALA A 352 36.95 -1.09 12.98
N LEU A 353 37.31 -2.04 12.11
CA LEU A 353 38.52 -2.85 12.26
C LEU A 353 39.80 -2.02 12.16
N SER A 354 39.80 -0.95 11.35
CA SER A 354 40.93 -0.02 11.26
C SER A 354 41.15 0.75 12.56
N LEU A 355 40.07 1.10 13.28
CA LEU A 355 40.15 1.72 14.61
C LEU A 355 40.72 0.75 15.66
N ILE A 356 40.39 -0.54 15.58
CA ILE A 356 41.00 -1.56 16.44
C ILE A 356 42.49 -1.68 16.16
N ALA A 357 42.90 -1.72 14.89
CA ALA A 357 44.31 -1.84 14.50
C ALA A 357 45.16 -0.60 14.87
N ALA A 358 44.52 0.54 15.13
CA ALA A 358 45.16 1.79 15.54
C ALA A 358 45.28 1.95 17.07
N ARG A 359 44.66 1.06 17.85
CA ARG A 359 44.75 0.98 19.31
C ARG A 359 45.85 0.02 19.72
#